data_AF-A0A1I5QEG3-F1
#
_entry.id   AF-A0A1I5QEG3-F1
#
_cell.length_a   1.000
_cell.length_b   1.000
_cell.length_c   1.000
_cell.angle_alpha   90.00
_cell.angle_beta   90.00
_cell.angle_gamma   90.00
#
_symmetry.space_group_name_H-M   'P 1'
#
loop_
_entity.id
_entity.type
_entity.pdbx_description
1 polymer ?
#
loop_
_entity_poly.entity_id
_entity_poly.type
_entity_poly.pdbx_seq_one_letter_code
_entity_poly.pdbx_strand_id
1 'polypeptide(L)'
;MICPNCGKEIPEGHMYCDDCGTEINFVPEFEPEVENKIKESLTGLANELTKDEKKWIDRKRKVEAFLLSLWKKKGIILACILGIILVVCLFVTFAGFNSKSPKYYLRLAGNSKDSGKMDEAIEYLIEGNNLFPEDSDIIFRLSDYYLEVGKNTEAVDALKLITHNSSFSDDKVLSAYEGIISIYRQEGAYQEITVLLTEDDTDITRSLKAKYIPSPPEMVPSAGTYEGAVNVEASGDADCRIYYTVNGDSPDSSSILYENAIVLDEDGEYNIKGVSVNKYGLYSETVEQNYIVEQGAPAAPEIMEPSGEYNQNTMIVAVAEAGSTIFYTIDGSDPTVESKQYISPITMPVGSSVFKFIAFNQNGDCSEIVERNYHLIYTRLVSTEQAVNSIVNTLVRLDILLDTSGKVRGQEGHNEYIYNSVIEIQGAGEYYVVMENHVSNDGTVTPTGLLYAVNTHDGTVNRLGYDSSGKYTLITISNR
;
A
#
# COMPACT_ATOMS: atom_id res chain seq x y z
N MET A 1 -16.63 1.20 150.30
CA MET A 1 -17.72 0.47 151.02
C MET A 1 -17.09 -0.59 151.92
N ILE A 2 -17.60 -0.92 153.10
CA ILE A 2 -16.94 -1.90 154.01
C ILE A 2 -17.50 -3.30 153.79
N CYS A 3 -16.63 -4.30 153.69
CA CYS A 3 -17.03 -5.70 153.53
C CYS A 3 -17.83 -6.18 154.75
N PRO A 4 -19.07 -6.67 154.56
CA PRO A 4 -19.90 -7.13 155.68
C PRO A 4 -19.38 -8.42 156.35
N ASN A 5 -18.49 -9.16 155.67
CA ASN A 5 -17.99 -10.44 156.18
C ASN A 5 -16.66 -10.30 156.95
N CYS A 6 -15.67 -9.58 156.39
CA CYS A 6 -14.35 -9.46 157.02
C CYS A 6 -14.01 -8.05 157.56
N GLY A 7 -14.92 -7.08 157.40
CA GLY A 7 -14.79 -5.74 157.99
C GLY A 7 -13.74 -4.83 157.35
N LYS A 8 -13.08 -5.25 156.26
CA LYS A 8 -12.12 -4.43 155.51
C LYS A 8 -12.81 -3.55 154.47
N GLU A 9 -12.20 -2.42 154.18
CA GLU A 9 -12.72 -1.46 153.21
C GLU A 9 -12.49 -1.95 151.77
N ILE A 10 -13.57 -1.96 150.98
CA ILE A 10 -13.60 -2.34 149.57
C ILE A 10 -13.58 -1.07 148.70
N PRO A 11 -12.63 -0.95 147.75
CA PRO A 11 -12.56 0.15 146.78
C PRO A 11 -13.82 0.25 145.90
N GLU A 12 -14.15 1.46 145.44
CA GLU A 12 -15.32 1.67 144.55
C GLU A 12 -15.20 0.88 143.23
N GLY A 13 -16.28 0.23 142.83
CA GLY A 13 -16.39 -0.54 141.58
C GLY A 13 -16.04 -2.03 141.69
N HIS A 14 -15.55 -2.50 142.84
CA HIS A 14 -15.29 -3.93 143.07
C HIS A 14 -16.59 -4.66 143.43
N MET A 15 -16.90 -5.72 142.67
CA MET A 15 -18.08 -6.58 142.86
C MET A 15 -17.86 -7.69 143.90
N TYR A 16 -16.64 -7.80 144.45
CA TYR A 16 -16.27 -8.76 145.48
C TYR A 16 -15.21 -8.14 146.41
N CYS A 17 -15.14 -8.63 147.65
CA CYS A 17 -14.09 -8.22 148.59
C CYS A 17 -12.78 -8.93 148.25
N ASP A 18 -11.74 -8.18 147.91
CA ASP A 18 -10.43 -8.73 147.50
C ASP A 18 -9.73 -9.56 148.59
N ASP A 19 -10.08 -9.34 149.86
CA ASP A 19 -9.45 -10.01 151.00
C ASP A 19 -10.12 -11.36 151.36
N CYS A 20 -11.46 -11.42 151.35
CA CYS A 20 -12.19 -12.63 151.77
C CYS A 20 -13.03 -13.28 150.66
N GLY A 21 -13.05 -12.69 149.47
CA GLY A 21 -13.73 -13.22 148.29
C GLY A 21 -15.26 -13.12 148.33
N THR A 22 -15.86 -12.37 149.25
CA THR A 22 -17.32 -12.25 149.35
C THR A 22 -17.87 -11.31 148.26
N GLU A 23 -18.78 -11.82 147.42
CA GLU A 23 -19.44 -11.08 146.33
C GLU A 23 -20.53 -10.11 146.85
N ILE A 24 -20.62 -8.92 146.27
CA ILE A 24 -21.56 -7.87 146.66
C ILE A 24 -22.51 -7.56 145.50
N ASN A 25 -23.80 -7.82 145.70
CA ASN A 25 -24.83 -7.58 144.69
C ASN A 25 -25.37 -6.15 144.73
N PHE A 26 -25.24 -5.42 143.61
CA PHE A 26 -25.93 -4.16 143.35
C PHE A 26 -27.27 -4.42 142.65
N VAL A 27 -28.34 -3.75 143.10
CA VAL A 27 -29.62 -3.70 142.38
C VAL A 27 -29.86 -2.25 141.96
N PRO A 28 -29.75 -1.90 140.67
CA PRO A 28 -30.09 -0.56 140.17
C PRO A 28 -31.60 -0.38 139.96
N GLU A 29 -32.15 0.78 140.33
CA GLU A 29 -33.54 1.17 140.07
C GLU A 29 -33.76 1.66 138.62
N PHE A 30 -35.00 1.55 138.16
CA PHE A 30 -35.43 1.46 136.75
C PHE A 30 -36.16 2.75 136.29
N GLU A 31 -35.83 3.33 135.12
CA GLU A 31 -36.51 4.50 134.52
C GLU A 31 -37.18 4.18 133.16
N PRO A 32 -38.49 4.42 132.96
CA PRO A 32 -39.29 3.92 131.82
C PRO A 32 -39.34 4.80 130.55
N GLU A 33 -38.68 5.96 130.48
CA GLU A 33 -38.90 6.90 129.35
C GLU A 33 -38.12 6.59 128.06
N VAL A 34 -37.12 5.71 128.10
CA VAL A 34 -36.18 5.49 126.98
C VAL A 34 -36.74 4.57 125.89
N GLU A 35 -37.70 3.69 126.20
CA GLU A 35 -38.15 2.64 125.27
C GLU A 35 -39.13 3.13 124.18
N ASN A 36 -39.89 4.20 124.44
CA ASN A 36 -40.91 4.67 123.50
C ASN A 36 -40.33 5.36 122.25
N LYS A 37 -39.15 6.00 122.33
CA LYS A 37 -38.55 6.69 121.17
C LYS A 37 -37.90 5.74 120.15
N ILE A 38 -37.51 4.53 120.56
CA ILE A 38 -36.83 3.57 119.66
C ILE A 38 -37.83 2.85 118.75
N LYS A 39 -39.06 2.60 119.23
CA LYS A 39 -40.10 1.87 118.46
C LYS A 39 -40.67 2.65 117.28
N GLU A 40 -40.77 3.98 117.37
CA GLU A 40 -41.32 4.82 116.28
C GLU A 40 -40.37 4.94 115.07
N SER A 41 -39.05 4.99 115.30
CA SER A 41 -38.08 5.18 114.20
C SER A 41 -37.85 3.90 113.37
N LEU A 42 -37.98 2.72 113.99
CA LEU A 42 -37.78 1.43 113.31
C LEU A 42 -38.96 1.00 112.42
N THR A 43 -40.17 1.47 112.73
CA THR A 43 -41.38 1.12 111.95
C THR A 43 -41.51 1.92 110.65
N GLY A 44 -40.93 3.12 110.58
CA GLY A 44 -40.88 3.94 109.34
C GLY A 44 -40.00 3.33 108.24
N LEU A 45 -38.77 2.92 108.57
CA LEU A 45 -37.81 2.36 107.61
C LEU A 45 -38.18 0.96 107.09
N ALA A 46 -38.84 0.13 107.90
CA ALA A 46 -39.26 -1.22 107.49
C ALA A 46 -40.37 -1.21 106.42
N ASN A 47 -41.21 -0.17 106.39
CA ASN A 47 -42.32 -0.07 105.45
C ASN A 47 -41.92 0.42 104.05
N GLU A 48 -40.83 1.19 103.92
CA GLU A 48 -40.32 1.62 102.61
C GLU A 48 -39.57 0.50 101.88
N LEU A 49 -38.70 -0.24 102.57
CA LEU A 49 -37.92 -1.35 101.97
C LEU A 49 -38.81 -2.47 101.40
N THR A 50 -39.94 -2.77 102.04
CA THR A 50 -40.85 -3.85 101.61
C THR A 50 -41.69 -3.51 100.37
N LYS A 51 -41.81 -2.22 100.02
CA LYS A 51 -42.63 -1.76 98.88
C LYS A 51 -41.89 -1.86 97.55
N ASP A 52 -40.59 -1.61 97.55
CA ASP A 52 -39.75 -1.68 96.35
C ASP A 52 -39.37 -3.13 95.98
N GLU A 53 -39.17 -3.99 96.99
CA GLU A 53 -38.90 -5.42 96.77
C GLU A 53 -40.09 -6.13 96.11
N LYS A 54 -41.33 -5.80 96.49
CA LYS A 54 -42.56 -6.32 95.86
C LYS A 54 -42.69 -5.90 94.39
N LYS A 55 -42.33 -4.66 94.03
CA LYS A 55 -42.40 -4.16 92.64
C LYS A 55 -41.38 -4.82 91.71
N TRP A 56 -40.23 -5.24 92.24
CA TRP A 56 -39.20 -5.94 91.46
C TRP A 56 -39.60 -7.41 91.23
N ILE A 57 -40.13 -8.08 92.25
CA ILE A 57 -40.61 -9.48 92.15
C ILE A 57 -41.79 -9.60 91.17
N ASP A 58 -42.72 -8.64 91.15
CA ASP A 58 -43.88 -8.67 90.25
C ASP A 58 -43.49 -8.47 88.77
N ARG A 59 -42.49 -7.61 88.51
CA ARG A 59 -41.91 -7.45 87.17
C ARG A 59 -41.20 -8.71 86.69
N LYS A 60 -40.42 -9.36 87.56
CA LYS A 60 -39.72 -10.61 87.24
C LYS A 60 -40.70 -11.76 86.96
N ARG A 61 -41.77 -11.90 87.75
CA ARG A 61 -42.83 -12.90 87.51
C ARG A 61 -43.55 -12.72 86.18
N LYS A 62 -43.86 -11.49 85.77
CA LYS A 62 -44.54 -11.22 84.49
C LYS A 62 -43.67 -11.62 83.29
N VAL A 63 -42.37 -11.35 83.36
CA VAL A 63 -41.41 -11.74 82.32
C VAL A 63 -41.22 -13.26 82.30
N GLU A 64 -41.07 -13.91 83.45
CA GLU A 64 -40.93 -15.37 83.54
C GLU A 64 -42.19 -16.10 83.07
N ALA A 65 -43.39 -15.61 83.43
CA ALA A 65 -44.66 -16.16 82.96
C ALA A 65 -44.84 -16.01 81.44
N PHE A 66 -44.43 -14.87 80.88
CA PHE A 66 -44.44 -14.63 79.43
C PHE A 66 -43.48 -15.59 78.70
N LEU A 67 -42.26 -15.77 79.19
CA LEU A 67 -41.26 -16.69 78.63
C LEU A 67 -41.69 -18.17 78.74
N LEU A 68 -42.30 -18.57 79.85
CA LEU A 68 -42.87 -19.92 80.01
C LEU A 68 -44.06 -20.17 79.08
N SER A 69 -44.87 -19.15 78.79
CA SER A 69 -45.99 -19.26 77.84
C SER A 69 -45.52 -19.50 76.40
N LEU A 70 -44.41 -18.89 76.00
CA LEU A 70 -43.71 -19.14 74.74
C LEU A 70 -43.09 -20.55 74.71
N TRP A 71 -42.55 -21.01 75.84
CA TRP A 71 -41.93 -22.33 75.99
C TRP A 71 -42.94 -23.50 75.91
N LYS A 72 -44.18 -23.32 76.38
CA LYS A 72 -45.26 -24.32 76.23
C LYS A 72 -45.78 -24.45 74.80
N LYS A 73 -45.60 -23.42 73.96
CA LYS A 73 -46.06 -23.40 72.55
C LYS A 73 -44.94 -23.61 71.53
N LYS A 74 -43.73 -24.03 71.95
CA LYS A 74 -42.58 -24.21 71.04
C LYS A 74 -42.86 -25.10 69.84
N GLY A 75 -43.59 -26.20 70.03
CA GLY A 75 -43.93 -27.09 68.92
C GLY A 75 -44.77 -26.40 67.83
N ILE A 76 -45.70 -25.53 68.24
CA ILE A 76 -46.57 -24.76 67.34
C ILE A 76 -45.79 -23.63 66.67
N ILE A 77 -44.98 -22.89 67.44
CA ILE A 77 -44.14 -21.80 66.91
C ILE A 77 -43.12 -22.34 65.90
N LEU A 78 -42.47 -23.48 66.20
CA LEU A 78 -41.52 -24.13 65.30
C LEU A 78 -42.21 -24.65 64.03
N ALA A 79 -43.42 -25.23 64.15
CA ALA A 79 -44.21 -25.67 63.01
C ALA A 79 -44.67 -24.51 62.11
N CYS A 80 -45.05 -23.35 62.69
CA CYS A 80 -45.37 -22.15 61.93
C CYS A 80 -44.15 -21.59 61.20
N ILE A 81 -42.97 -21.55 61.84
CA ILE A 81 -41.73 -21.10 61.20
C ILE A 81 -41.34 -22.04 60.04
N LEU A 82 -41.40 -23.36 60.25
CA LEU A 82 -41.17 -24.35 59.20
C LEU A 82 -42.17 -24.23 58.04
N GLY A 83 -43.44 -24.01 58.34
CA GLY A 83 -44.48 -23.78 57.33
C GLY A 83 -44.23 -22.51 56.51
N ILE A 84 -43.82 -21.41 57.16
CA ILE A 84 -43.46 -20.17 56.46
C ILE A 84 -42.20 -20.38 55.60
N ILE A 85 -41.18 -21.06 56.10
CA ILE A 85 -39.97 -21.38 55.31
C ILE A 85 -40.34 -22.23 54.09
N LEU A 86 -41.23 -23.22 54.23
CA LEU A 86 -41.65 -24.08 53.14
C LEU A 86 -42.46 -23.29 52.09
N VAL A 87 -43.34 -22.38 52.53
CA VAL A 87 -44.06 -21.46 51.63
C VAL A 87 -43.10 -20.49 50.93
N VAL A 88 -42.09 -19.97 51.63
CA VAL A 88 -41.06 -19.11 51.03
C VAL A 88 -40.21 -19.89 50.03
N CYS A 89 -39.81 -21.13 50.34
CA CYS A 89 -39.09 -21.99 49.41
C CYS A 89 -39.94 -22.34 48.19
N LEU A 90 -41.23 -22.64 48.35
CA LEU A 90 -42.16 -22.85 47.24
C LEU A 90 -42.36 -21.57 46.42
N PHE A 91 -42.41 -20.41 47.06
CA PHE A 91 -42.51 -19.13 46.37
C PHE A 91 -41.23 -18.77 45.60
N VAL A 92 -40.05 -18.99 46.19
CA VAL A 92 -38.76 -18.73 45.54
C VAL A 92 -38.52 -19.70 44.38
N THR A 93 -38.88 -20.98 44.53
CA THR A 93 -38.83 -21.95 43.43
C THR A 93 -39.82 -21.61 42.32
N PHE A 94 -41.06 -21.25 42.68
CA PHE A 94 -42.07 -20.81 41.70
C PHE A 94 -41.66 -19.52 40.97
N ALA A 95 -41.15 -18.52 41.70
CA ALA A 95 -40.64 -17.28 41.12
C ALA A 95 -39.40 -17.52 40.24
N GLY A 96 -38.52 -18.45 40.62
CA GLY A 96 -37.34 -18.85 39.84
C GLY A 96 -37.67 -19.65 38.57
N PHE A 97 -38.78 -20.39 38.56
CA PHE A 97 -39.27 -21.06 37.35
C PHE A 97 -39.97 -20.10 36.38
N ASN A 98 -40.56 -19.01 36.88
CA ASN A 98 -41.32 -18.04 36.09
C ASN A 98 -40.55 -16.76 35.75
N SER A 99 -39.27 -16.63 36.16
CA SER A 99 -38.46 -15.49 35.78
C SER A 99 -38.04 -15.60 34.31
N LYS A 100 -38.70 -14.80 33.46
CA LYS A 100 -38.25 -14.56 32.08
C LYS A 100 -36.81 -14.05 32.13
N SER A 101 -35.90 -14.80 31.52
CA SER A 101 -34.46 -14.51 31.47
C SER A 101 -33.92 -14.92 30.09
N PRO A 102 -32.73 -14.45 29.68
CA PRO A 102 -32.19 -14.85 28.38
C PRO A 102 -32.06 -16.37 28.19
N LYS A 103 -31.56 -17.06 29.24
CA LYS A 103 -31.46 -18.53 29.27
C LYS A 103 -32.82 -19.23 29.16
N TYR A 104 -33.89 -18.61 29.66
CA TYR A 104 -35.24 -19.16 29.52
C TYR A 104 -35.66 -19.20 28.04
N TYR A 105 -35.46 -18.11 27.30
CA TYR A 105 -35.79 -18.03 25.87
C TYR A 105 -34.89 -18.93 25.02
N LEU A 106 -33.58 -18.97 25.29
CA LEU A 106 -32.65 -19.90 24.62
C LEU A 106 -33.07 -21.37 24.81
N ARG A 107 -33.55 -21.74 26.00
CA ARG A 107 -34.02 -23.10 26.28
C ARG A 107 -35.35 -23.42 25.57
N LEU A 108 -36.29 -22.48 25.56
CA LEU A 108 -37.55 -22.65 24.81
C LEU A 108 -37.29 -22.82 23.31
N ALA A 109 -36.42 -21.98 22.75
CA ALA A 109 -36.03 -22.07 21.35
C ALA A 109 -35.34 -23.41 21.03
N GLY A 110 -34.41 -23.85 21.89
CA GLY A 110 -33.76 -25.17 21.76
C GLY A 110 -34.76 -26.32 21.77
N ASN A 111 -35.63 -26.39 22.78
CA ASN A 111 -36.63 -27.45 22.89
C ASN A 111 -37.62 -27.47 21.71
N SER A 112 -37.97 -26.28 21.18
CA SER A 112 -38.89 -26.16 20.04
C SER A 112 -38.22 -26.63 18.75
N LYS A 113 -36.95 -26.27 18.54
CA LYS A 113 -36.13 -26.79 17.44
C LYS A 113 -35.99 -28.31 17.52
N ASP A 114 -35.68 -28.87 18.70
CA ASP A 114 -35.56 -30.31 18.91
C ASP A 114 -36.88 -31.06 18.64
N SER A 115 -38.01 -30.36 18.78
CA SER A 115 -39.35 -30.87 18.43
C SER A 115 -39.70 -30.73 16.94
N GLY A 116 -38.75 -30.28 16.11
CA GLY A 116 -38.92 -30.05 14.66
C GLY A 116 -39.69 -28.77 14.32
N LYS A 117 -39.92 -27.88 15.28
CA LYS A 117 -40.72 -26.67 15.10
C LYS A 117 -39.83 -25.43 15.01
N MET A 118 -39.23 -25.23 13.85
CA MET A 118 -38.22 -24.20 13.65
C MET A 118 -38.80 -22.77 13.72
N ASP A 119 -40.01 -22.55 13.17
CA ASP A 119 -40.65 -21.24 13.20
C ASP A 119 -40.98 -20.79 14.64
N GLU A 120 -41.56 -21.68 15.46
CA GLU A 120 -41.80 -21.41 16.89
C GLU A 120 -40.48 -21.13 17.65
N ALA A 121 -39.41 -21.85 17.29
CA ALA A 121 -38.10 -21.65 17.90
C ALA A 121 -37.53 -20.25 17.61
N ILE A 122 -37.67 -19.76 16.38
CA ILE A 122 -37.28 -18.40 15.97
C ILE A 122 -38.15 -17.36 16.68
N GLU A 123 -39.47 -17.55 16.77
CA GLU A 123 -40.37 -16.63 17.48
C GLU A 123 -39.96 -16.45 18.95
N TYR A 124 -39.58 -17.53 19.65
CA TYR A 124 -39.09 -17.42 21.03
C TYR A 124 -37.79 -16.60 21.14
N LEU A 125 -36.89 -16.71 20.16
CA LEU A 125 -35.67 -15.90 20.15
C LEU A 125 -35.97 -14.43 19.83
N ILE A 126 -36.92 -14.15 18.93
CA ILE A 126 -37.39 -12.78 18.67
C ILE A 126 -38.01 -12.17 19.93
N GLU A 127 -38.90 -12.89 20.63
CA GLU A 127 -39.49 -12.42 21.89
C GLU A 127 -38.40 -12.20 22.96
N GLY A 128 -37.43 -13.12 23.04
CA GLY A 128 -36.28 -13.02 23.94
C GLY A 128 -35.43 -11.78 23.65
N ASN A 129 -35.10 -11.52 22.38
CA ASN A 129 -34.31 -10.37 21.96
C ASN A 129 -35.03 -9.05 22.22
N ASN A 130 -36.35 -8.99 22.02
CA ASN A 130 -37.14 -7.80 22.32
C ASN A 130 -37.13 -7.42 23.81
N LEU A 131 -37.01 -8.41 24.70
CA LEU A 131 -36.93 -8.20 26.15
C LEU A 131 -35.49 -8.00 26.65
N PHE A 132 -34.51 -8.59 25.96
CA PHE A 132 -33.10 -8.59 26.33
C PHE A 132 -32.22 -8.28 25.11
N PRO A 133 -32.28 -7.05 24.56
CA PRO A 133 -31.58 -6.70 23.32
C PRO A 133 -30.04 -6.68 23.47
N GLU A 134 -29.54 -6.63 24.70
CA GLU A 134 -28.11 -6.64 25.01
C GLU A 134 -27.53 -8.06 25.21
N ASP A 135 -28.34 -9.11 25.02
CA ASP A 135 -27.87 -10.49 25.15
C ASP A 135 -27.39 -11.04 23.81
N SER A 136 -26.07 -11.13 23.65
CA SER A 136 -25.46 -11.58 22.40
C SER A 136 -25.82 -13.03 22.05
N ASP A 137 -26.05 -13.89 23.05
CA ASP A 137 -26.23 -15.31 22.82
C ASP A 137 -27.59 -15.60 22.17
N ILE A 138 -28.63 -14.82 22.51
CA ILE A 138 -29.91 -14.84 21.80
C ILE A 138 -29.72 -14.43 20.33
N ILE A 139 -28.99 -13.34 20.09
CA ILE A 139 -28.81 -12.80 18.73
C ILE A 139 -28.01 -13.77 17.85
N PHE A 140 -26.90 -14.33 18.35
CA PHE A 140 -26.14 -15.35 17.62
C PHE A 140 -27.00 -16.58 17.32
N ARG A 141 -27.76 -17.08 18.32
CA ARG A 141 -28.67 -18.22 18.11
C ARG A 141 -29.76 -17.92 17.09
N LEU A 142 -30.27 -16.68 17.07
CA LEU A 142 -31.27 -16.23 16.11
C LEU A 142 -30.70 -16.24 14.69
N SER A 143 -29.47 -15.74 14.51
CA SER A 143 -28.76 -15.80 13.23
C SER A 143 -28.55 -17.25 12.77
N ASP A 144 -28.06 -18.13 13.65
CA ASP A 144 -27.86 -19.56 13.35
C ASP A 144 -29.16 -20.22 12.87
N TYR A 145 -30.29 -19.94 13.54
CA TYR A 145 -31.57 -20.53 13.18
C TYR A 145 -32.11 -19.97 11.87
N TYR A 146 -31.88 -18.69 11.58
CA TYR A 146 -32.19 -18.12 10.28
C TYR A 146 -31.40 -18.77 9.14
N LEU A 147 -30.10 -19.05 9.34
CA LEU A 147 -29.28 -19.77 8.35
C LEU A 147 -29.79 -21.19 8.11
N GLU A 148 -30.20 -21.91 9.15
CA GLU A 148 -30.74 -23.27 9.01
C GLU A 148 -32.04 -23.34 8.21
N VAL A 149 -32.85 -22.27 8.21
CA VAL A 149 -34.07 -22.18 7.38
C VAL A 149 -33.83 -21.49 6.03
N GLY A 150 -32.58 -21.11 5.71
CA GLY A 150 -32.21 -20.44 4.46
C GLY A 150 -32.58 -18.96 4.37
N LYS A 151 -32.82 -18.31 5.51
CA LYS A 151 -33.12 -16.87 5.63
C LYS A 151 -31.85 -16.06 5.88
N ASN A 152 -30.96 -16.04 4.89
CA ASN A 152 -29.62 -15.48 5.05
C ASN A 152 -29.62 -13.97 5.30
N THR A 153 -30.55 -13.23 4.68
CA THR A 153 -30.74 -11.78 4.90
C THR A 153 -31.08 -11.49 6.36
N GLU A 154 -32.05 -12.22 6.92
CA GLU A 154 -32.46 -12.05 8.31
C GLU A 154 -31.37 -12.51 9.29
N ALA A 155 -30.56 -13.50 8.91
CA ALA A 155 -29.40 -13.92 9.68
C ALA A 155 -28.34 -12.81 9.77
N VAL A 156 -28.08 -12.11 8.66
CA VAL A 156 -27.18 -10.94 8.63
C VAL A 156 -27.77 -9.79 9.44
N ASP A 157 -29.05 -9.48 9.27
CA ASP A 157 -29.72 -8.41 10.01
C ASP A 157 -29.69 -8.65 11.52
N ALA A 158 -29.85 -9.91 11.96
CA ALA A 158 -29.69 -10.27 13.36
C ALA A 158 -28.27 -9.97 13.85
N LEU A 159 -27.22 -10.36 13.12
CA LEU A 159 -25.83 -10.06 13.50
C LEU A 159 -25.51 -8.57 13.49
N LYS A 160 -26.13 -7.79 12.60
CA LYS A 160 -26.00 -6.32 12.56
C LYS A 160 -26.54 -5.63 13.82
N LEU A 161 -27.42 -6.28 14.58
CA LEU A 161 -27.84 -5.78 15.91
C LEU A 161 -26.65 -5.72 16.89
N ILE A 162 -25.65 -6.59 16.73
CA ILE A 162 -24.43 -6.59 17.54
C ILE A 162 -23.46 -5.52 17.01
N THR A 163 -23.26 -5.41 15.70
CA THR A 163 -22.25 -4.49 15.13
C THR A 163 -22.63 -3.02 15.31
N HIS A 164 -23.92 -2.69 15.29
CA HIS A 164 -24.40 -1.31 15.45
C HIS A 164 -24.65 -0.86 16.90
N ASN A 165 -24.41 -1.72 17.90
CA ASN A 165 -24.66 -1.40 19.31
C ASN A 165 -23.35 -1.41 20.11
N SER A 166 -22.99 -0.25 20.67
CA SER A 166 -21.77 -0.03 21.45
C SER A 166 -21.77 -0.72 22.83
N SER A 167 -22.86 -1.37 23.23
CA SER A 167 -22.98 -2.07 24.50
C SER A 167 -22.31 -3.45 24.49
N PHE A 168 -22.03 -4.02 23.31
CA PHE A 168 -21.37 -5.30 23.19
C PHE A 168 -19.84 -5.18 23.32
N SER A 169 -19.21 -6.21 23.88
CA SER A 169 -17.74 -6.30 23.93
C SER A 169 -17.13 -6.53 22.55
N ASP A 170 -15.93 -6.00 22.30
CA ASP A 170 -15.18 -6.13 21.05
C ASP A 170 -15.11 -7.58 20.51
N ASP A 171 -14.89 -8.58 21.38
CA ASP A 171 -14.85 -9.99 20.99
C ASP A 171 -16.16 -10.47 20.32
N LYS A 172 -17.30 -9.97 20.81
CA LYS A 172 -18.64 -10.29 20.31
C LYS A 172 -18.92 -9.55 19.01
N VAL A 173 -18.52 -8.28 18.93
CA VAL A 173 -18.60 -7.48 17.70
C VAL A 173 -17.77 -8.10 16.59
N LEU A 174 -16.53 -8.50 16.87
CA LEU A 174 -15.65 -9.21 15.94
C LEU A 174 -16.29 -10.52 15.47
N SER A 175 -16.83 -11.32 16.40
CA SER A 175 -17.53 -12.58 16.05
C SER A 175 -18.74 -12.34 15.14
N ALA A 176 -19.49 -11.26 15.37
CA ALA A 176 -20.62 -10.87 14.52
C ALA A 176 -20.16 -10.49 13.10
N TYR A 177 -19.12 -9.65 12.97
CA TYR A 177 -18.54 -9.33 11.67
C TYR A 177 -18.01 -10.57 10.94
N GLU A 178 -17.26 -11.45 11.61
CA GLU A 178 -16.77 -12.69 10.98
C GLU A 178 -17.91 -13.62 10.55
N GLY A 179 -19.01 -13.66 11.32
CA GLY A 179 -20.25 -14.34 10.94
C GLY A 179 -20.86 -13.76 9.66
N ILE A 180 -21.07 -12.44 9.59
CA ILE A 180 -21.62 -11.77 8.40
C ILE A 180 -20.72 -12.00 7.18
N ILE A 181 -19.40 -11.84 7.33
CA ILE A 181 -18.43 -12.09 6.25
C ILE A 181 -18.50 -13.54 5.78
N SER A 182 -18.64 -14.50 6.70
CA SER A 182 -18.80 -15.91 6.34
C SER A 182 -20.06 -16.16 5.52
N ILE A 183 -21.18 -15.52 5.87
CA ILE A 183 -22.45 -15.62 5.13
C ILE A 183 -22.26 -15.07 3.71
N TYR A 184 -21.76 -13.83 3.56
CA TYR A 184 -21.52 -13.24 2.25
C TYR A 184 -20.54 -14.04 1.38
N ARG A 185 -19.52 -14.64 1.99
CA ARG A 185 -18.58 -15.52 1.27
C ARG A 185 -19.23 -16.81 0.76
N GLN A 186 -20.20 -17.37 1.48
CA GLN A 186 -20.94 -18.56 1.06
C GLN A 186 -21.92 -18.24 -0.08
N GLU A 187 -22.48 -17.03 -0.08
CA GLU A 187 -23.38 -16.55 -1.14
C GLU A 187 -22.64 -16.02 -2.38
N GLY A 188 -21.33 -15.75 -2.28
CA GLY A 188 -20.55 -15.08 -3.32
C GLY A 188 -20.82 -13.58 -3.42
N ALA A 189 -21.47 -12.98 -2.41
CA ALA A 189 -21.81 -11.57 -2.33
C ALA A 189 -20.63 -10.73 -1.81
N TYR A 190 -19.48 -10.79 -2.49
CA TYR A 190 -18.24 -10.18 -2.00
C TYR A 190 -18.32 -8.65 -1.89
N GLN A 191 -19.03 -7.96 -2.78
CA GLN A 191 -19.22 -6.51 -2.72
C GLN A 191 -19.83 -6.04 -1.39
N GLU A 192 -20.72 -6.83 -0.80
CA GLU A 192 -21.34 -6.52 0.49
C GLU A 192 -20.33 -6.55 1.66
N ILE A 193 -19.24 -7.31 1.52
CA ILE A 193 -18.13 -7.30 2.49
C ILE A 193 -17.43 -5.95 2.47
N THR A 194 -17.20 -5.39 1.27
CA THR A 194 -16.60 -4.05 1.15
C THR A 194 -17.50 -3.00 1.79
N VAL A 195 -18.81 -3.04 1.53
CA VAL A 195 -19.78 -2.10 2.13
C VAL A 195 -19.77 -2.23 3.65
N LEU A 196 -19.91 -3.45 4.19
CA LEU A 196 -19.92 -3.74 5.63
C LEU A 196 -18.68 -3.21 6.35
N LEU A 197 -17.50 -3.35 5.75
CA LEU A 197 -16.23 -2.95 6.35
C LEU A 197 -15.89 -1.46 6.16
N THR A 198 -16.68 -0.75 5.35
CA THR A 198 -16.48 0.69 5.09
C THR A 198 -17.57 1.55 5.75
N GLU A 199 -18.68 0.95 6.20
CA GLU A 199 -19.79 1.63 6.88
C GLU A 199 -19.35 2.32 8.19
N ASP A 200 -18.55 1.61 9.00
CA ASP A 200 -18.02 2.10 10.26
C ASP A 200 -16.47 2.06 10.30
N ASP A 201 -15.85 3.12 10.82
CA ASP A 201 -14.39 3.22 10.99
C ASP A 201 -13.96 2.92 12.45
N THR A 202 -13.95 1.63 12.80
CA THR A 202 -13.51 1.11 14.11
C THR A 202 -12.19 0.36 13.98
N ASP A 203 -11.51 0.13 15.11
CA ASP A 203 -10.29 -0.69 15.12
C ASP A 203 -10.53 -2.11 14.57
N ILE A 204 -11.73 -2.66 14.83
CA ILE A 204 -12.17 -3.98 14.34
C ILE A 204 -12.34 -3.95 12.82
N THR A 205 -13.09 -2.99 12.28
CA THR A 205 -13.34 -2.90 10.83
C THR A 205 -12.05 -2.61 10.04
N ARG A 206 -11.14 -1.78 10.56
CA ARG A 206 -9.79 -1.60 9.98
C ARG A 206 -8.98 -2.89 9.94
N SER A 207 -8.97 -3.66 11.02
CA SER A 207 -8.26 -4.95 11.05
C SER A 207 -8.87 -5.96 10.08
N LEU A 208 -10.19 -6.00 9.96
CA LEU A 208 -10.88 -6.89 9.02
C LEU A 208 -10.68 -6.44 7.57
N LYS A 209 -10.70 -5.13 7.31
CA LYS A 209 -10.42 -4.55 5.98
C LYS A 209 -9.05 -5.00 5.50
N ALA A 210 -8.01 -4.85 6.31
CA ALA A 210 -6.65 -5.30 5.97
C ALA A 210 -6.52 -6.83 5.76
N LYS A 211 -7.44 -7.63 6.31
CA LYS A 211 -7.45 -9.09 6.17
C LYS A 211 -8.16 -9.58 4.90
N TYR A 212 -9.20 -8.87 4.45
CA TYR A 212 -10.07 -9.35 3.37
C TYR A 212 -10.00 -8.50 2.09
N ILE A 213 -9.76 -7.20 2.21
CA ILE A 213 -9.67 -6.26 1.09
C ILE A 213 -8.18 -6.12 0.72
N PRO A 214 -7.81 -6.30 -0.55
CA PRO A 214 -6.43 -6.15 -0.96
C PRO A 214 -5.95 -4.70 -0.81
N SER A 215 -4.65 -4.54 -0.59
CA SER A 215 -4.00 -3.24 -0.57
C SER A 215 -4.01 -2.60 -1.97
N PRO A 216 -4.13 -1.27 -2.07
CA PRO A 216 -4.01 -0.58 -3.34
C PRO A 216 -2.63 -0.84 -3.97
N PRO A 217 -2.52 -0.92 -5.30
CA PRO A 217 -1.25 -1.17 -5.94
C PRO A 217 -0.31 0.02 -5.75
N GLU A 218 0.97 -0.26 -5.50
CA GLU A 218 2.03 0.73 -5.47
C GLU A 218 2.58 0.92 -6.89
N MET A 219 2.62 2.17 -7.36
CA MET A 219 3.17 2.54 -8.67
C MET A 219 4.47 3.33 -8.52
N VAL A 220 5.50 2.89 -9.23
CA VAL A 220 6.86 3.46 -9.21
C VAL A 220 7.34 3.69 -10.65
N PRO A 221 7.91 4.85 -10.99
CA PRO A 221 8.16 5.99 -10.11
C PRO A 221 6.87 6.76 -9.78
N SER A 222 6.91 7.60 -8.75
CA SER A 222 5.76 8.39 -8.32
C SER A 222 5.33 9.42 -9.37
N ALA A 223 4.06 9.80 -9.35
CA ALA A 223 3.51 10.92 -10.13
C ALA A 223 4.42 12.17 -10.12
N GLY A 224 4.60 12.79 -11.29
CA GLY A 224 5.48 13.93 -11.46
C GLY A 224 5.74 14.29 -12.92
N THR A 225 6.57 15.31 -13.12
CA THR A 225 7.07 15.71 -14.45
C THR A 225 8.41 15.04 -14.72
N TYR A 226 8.55 14.47 -15.91
CA TYR A 226 9.72 13.71 -16.33
C TYR A 226 10.26 14.22 -17.66
N GLU A 227 11.58 14.40 -17.72
CA GLU A 227 12.30 14.61 -18.97
C GLU A 227 12.57 13.25 -19.62
N GLY A 228 11.89 12.98 -20.74
CA GLY A 228 12.02 11.70 -21.45
C GLY A 228 11.06 10.60 -21.00
N ALA A 229 11.21 9.42 -21.61
CA ALA A 229 10.29 8.30 -21.42
C ALA A 229 10.29 7.75 -19.98
N VAL A 230 9.11 7.38 -19.49
CA VAL A 230 8.89 6.84 -18.13
C VAL A 230 8.32 5.43 -18.22
N ASN A 231 8.91 4.49 -17.48
CA ASN A 231 8.37 3.14 -17.30
C ASN A 231 7.77 3.02 -15.90
N VAL A 232 6.44 2.99 -15.82
CA VAL A 232 5.71 2.85 -14.55
C VAL A 232 5.51 1.36 -14.24
N GLU A 233 6.13 0.92 -13.15
CA GLU A 233 5.94 -0.41 -12.58
C GLU A 233 4.85 -0.38 -11.51
N ALA A 234 3.97 -1.38 -11.52
CA ALA A 234 2.92 -1.54 -10.52
C ALA A 234 3.15 -2.83 -9.72
N SER A 235 3.00 -2.76 -8.40
CA SER A 235 3.13 -3.90 -7.51
C SER A 235 2.00 -3.93 -6.49
N GLY A 236 1.70 -5.10 -5.93
CA GLY A 236 0.58 -5.27 -5.00
C GLY A 236 0.70 -6.56 -4.21
N ASP A 237 -0.34 -6.86 -3.43
CA ASP A 237 -0.37 -8.05 -2.57
C ASP A 237 -0.22 -9.35 -3.38
N ALA A 238 0.41 -10.36 -2.76
CA ALA A 238 0.48 -11.69 -3.34
C ALA A 238 -0.94 -12.24 -3.63
N ASP A 239 -1.08 -13.00 -4.72
CA ASP A 239 -2.36 -13.56 -5.21
C ASP A 239 -3.41 -12.53 -5.66
N CYS A 240 -3.04 -11.25 -5.84
CA CYS A 240 -3.88 -10.22 -6.45
C CYS A 240 -3.49 -9.95 -7.90
N ARG A 241 -4.48 -9.59 -8.72
CA ARG A 241 -4.30 -9.06 -10.07
C ARG A 241 -4.44 -7.55 -10.04
N ILE A 242 -3.61 -6.83 -10.76
CA ILE A 242 -3.71 -5.37 -10.86
C ILE A 242 -4.34 -5.03 -12.21
N TYR A 243 -5.39 -4.21 -12.17
CA TYR A 243 -6.03 -3.66 -13.35
C TYR A 243 -5.82 -2.15 -13.38
N TYR A 244 -5.60 -1.59 -14.56
CA TYR A 244 -5.35 -0.17 -14.70
C TYR A 244 -6.00 0.44 -15.94
N THR A 245 -6.11 1.76 -15.92
CA THR A 245 -6.51 2.61 -17.05
C THR A 245 -5.48 3.72 -17.23
N VAL A 246 -5.35 4.21 -18.46
CA VAL A 246 -4.56 5.39 -18.82
C VAL A 246 -5.51 6.40 -19.45
N ASN A 247 -5.60 7.59 -18.87
CA ASN A 247 -6.52 8.66 -19.29
C ASN A 247 -7.99 8.22 -19.33
N GLY A 248 -8.37 7.31 -18.43
CA GLY A 248 -9.69 6.70 -18.39
C GLY A 248 -10.42 6.86 -17.05
N ASP A 249 -11.58 6.22 -17.00
CA ASP A 249 -12.37 6.08 -15.78
C ASP A 249 -11.70 5.13 -14.79
N SER A 250 -12.31 4.97 -13.61
CA SER A 250 -11.84 4.04 -12.59
C SER A 250 -11.73 2.61 -13.14
N PRO A 251 -10.60 1.92 -12.93
CA PRO A 251 -10.39 0.57 -13.45
C PRO A 251 -11.31 -0.43 -12.77
N ASP A 252 -11.70 -1.44 -13.55
CA ASP A 252 -12.45 -2.61 -13.12
C ASP A 252 -11.85 -3.89 -13.72
N SER A 253 -12.45 -5.06 -13.45
CA SER A 253 -11.99 -6.34 -13.99
C SER A 253 -12.04 -6.48 -15.53
N SER A 254 -12.64 -5.52 -16.25
CA SER A 254 -12.64 -5.43 -17.72
C SER A 254 -11.57 -4.49 -18.28
N SER A 255 -10.89 -3.75 -17.41
CA SER A 255 -9.79 -2.84 -17.75
C SER A 255 -8.51 -3.60 -18.08
N ILE A 256 -7.42 -2.88 -18.32
CA ILE A 256 -6.16 -3.49 -18.76
C ILE A 256 -5.52 -4.25 -17.60
N LEU A 257 -5.26 -5.54 -17.78
CA LEU A 257 -4.51 -6.34 -16.81
C LEU A 257 -3.04 -5.93 -16.87
N TYR A 258 -2.46 -5.59 -15.72
CA TYR A 258 -1.05 -5.29 -15.60
C TYR A 258 -0.21 -6.57 -15.69
N GLU A 259 0.53 -6.72 -16.78
CA GLU A 259 1.48 -7.83 -17.01
C GLU A 259 2.93 -7.34 -17.19
N ASN A 260 3.11 -6.09 -17.64
CA ASN A 260 4.40 -5.45 -17.91
C ASN A 260 4.35 -3.98 -17.51
N ALA A 261 5.51 -3.34 -17.38
CA ALA A 261 5.62 -1.91 -17.11
C ALA A 261 4.80 -1.07 -18.13
N ILE A 262 4.14 -0.02 -17.62
CA ILE A 262 3.38 0.93 -18.43
C ILE A 262 4.38 1.93 -18.99
N VAL A 263 4.57 1.93 -20.30
CA VAL A 263 5.53 2.78 -21.00
C VAL A 263 4.86 4.09 -21.40
N LEU A 264 5.42 5.21 -20.96
CA LEU A 264 5.03 6.57 -21.34
C LEU A 264 6.19 7.18 -22.14
N ASP A 265 6.14 7.09 -23.46
CA ASP A 265 7.23 7.45 -24.39
C ASP A 265 6.86 8.57 -25.38
N GLU A 266 5.69 9.20 -25.18
CA GLU A 266 5.25 10.38 -25.93
C GLU A 266 5.02 11.55 -24.96
N ASP A 267 5.15 12.78 -25.45
CA ASP A 267 4.90 13.98 -24.64
C ASP A 267 3.41 14.11 -24.33
N GLY A 268 3.11 14.49 -23.09
CA GLY A 268 1.74 14.73 -22.67
C GLY A 268 1.48 14.44 -21.21
N GLU A 269 0.21 14.59 -20.85
CA GLU A 269 -0.31 14.30 -19.52
C GLU A 269 -0.96 12.91 -19.53
N TYR A 270 -0.55 12.08 -18.56
CA TYR A 270 -1.04 10.72 -18.38
C TYR A 270 -1.61 10.57 -16.97
N ASN A 271 -2.92 10.35 -16.88
CA ASN A 271 -3.62 9.97 -15.68
C ASN A 271 -3.70 8.44 -15.62
N ILE A 272 -2.87 7.81 -14.78
CA ILE A 272 -2.89 6.37 -14.58
C ILE A 272 -3.68 6.06 -13.31
N LYS A 273 -4.71 5.21 -13.43
CA LYS A 273 -5.46 4.69 -12.29
C LYS A 273 -5.26 3.19 -12.18
N GLY A 274 -5.09 2.67 -10.97
CA GLY A 274 -4.88 1.25 -10.72
C GLY A 274 -5.72 0.71 -9.56
N VAL A 275 -6.10 -0.56 -9.65
CA VAL A 275 -6.80 -1.27 -8.58
C VAL A 275 -6.29 -2.71 -8.48
N SER A 276 -6.14 -3.19 -7.26
CA SER A 276 -5.83 -4.59 -6.97
C SER A 276 -7.12 -5.38 -6.78
N VAL A 277 -7.19 -6.56 -7.40
CA VAL A 277 -8.34 -7.46 -7.33
C VAL A 277 -7.86 -8.83 -6.85
N ASN A 278 -8.38 -9.28 -5.70
CA ASN A 278 -8.02 -10.59 -5.17
C ASN A 278 -8.79 -11.73 -5.88
N LYS A 279 -8.46 -12.98 -5.57
CA LYS A 279 -9.13 -14.17 -6.16
C LYS A 279 -10.64 -14.28 -5.91
N TYR A 280 -11.18 -13.49 -4.99
CA TYR A 280 -12.61 -13.44 -4.67
C TYR A 280 -13.33 -12.28 -5.38
N GLY A 281 -12.62 -11.48 -6.19
CA GLY A 281 -13.21 -10.34 -6.89
C GLY A 281 -13.41 -9.09 -6.01
N LEU A 282 -12.77 -9.02 -4.84
CA LEU A 282 -12.74 -7.81 -4.02
C LEU A 282 -11.70 -6.84 -4.56
N TYR A 283 -12.09 -5.57 -4.63
CA TYR A 283 -11.27 -4.46 -5.12
C TYR A 283 -10.61 -3.72 -3.95
N SER A 284 -9.37 -3.29 -4.15
CA SER A 284 -8.74 -2.28 -3.30
C SER A 284 -9.36 -0.91 -3.52
N GLU A 285 -8.91 0.09 -2.78
CA GLU A 285 -9.08 1.48 -3.19
C GLU A 285 -8.34 1.73 -4.51
N THR A 286 -8.88 2.63 -5.33
CA THR A 286 -8.24 3.04 -6.59
C THR A 286 -7.09 3.99 -6.29
N VAL A 287 -5.88 3.66 -6.74
CA VAL A 287 -4.77 4.61 -6.79
C VAL A 287 -4.86 5.43 -8.06
N GLU A 288 -4.56 6.72 -7.99
CA GLU A 288 -4.53 7.64 -9.13
C GLU A 288 -3.20 8.40 -9.13
N GLN A 289 -2.48 8.35 -10.24
CA GLN A 289 -1.19 9.01 -10.44
C GLN A 289 -1.18 9.80 -11.76
N ASN A 290 -0.68 11.03 -11.69
CA ASN A 290 -0.58 11.92 -12.85
C ASN A 290 0.89 12.08 -13.24
N TYR A 291 1.21 11.76 -14.49
CA TYR A 291 2.53 11.91 -15.07
C TYR A 291 2.49 12.95 -16.16
N ILE A 292 3.52 13.79 -16.24
CA ILE A 292 3.73 14.73 -17.34
C ILE A 292 5.06 14.36 -17.97
N VAL A 293 5.03 13.95 -19.24
CA VAL A 293 6.25 13.64 -20.00
C VAL A 293 6.56 14.81 -20.92
N GLU A 294 7.77 15.36 -20.78
CA GLU A 294 8.29 16.46 -21.58
C GLU A 294 9.68 16.07 -22.10
N GLN A 295 9.77 15.51 -23.32
CA GLN A 295 11.04 15.10 -23.94
C GLN A 295 11.97 16.28 -24.23
N GLY A 296 11.44 17.49 -24.28
CA GLY A 296 12.20 18.70 -24.54
C GLY A 296 12.83 18.71 -25.94
N ALA A 297 13.76 19.64 -26.15
CA ALA A 297 14.50 19.74 -27.40
C ALA A 297 15.42 18.51 -27.61
N PRO A 298 15.48 17.94 -28.83
CA PRO A 298 16.39 16.83 -29.12
C PRO A 298 17.86 17.27 -29.00
N ALA A 299 18.76 16.32 -28.77
CA ALA A 299 20.19 16.62 -28.81
C ALA A 299 20.64 17.08 -30.21
N ALA A 300 21.67 17.94 -30.23
CA ALA A 300 22.26 18.40 -31.48
C ALA A 300 22.85 17.22 -32.28
N PRO A 301 22.68 17.19 -33.61
CA PRO A 301 23.19 16.09 -34.42
C PRO A 301 24.71 16.01 -34.36
N GLU A 302 25.24 14.80 -34.20
CA GLU A 302 26.67 14.54 -34.22
C GLU A 302 27.15 14.46 -35.68
N ILE A 303 28.07 15.35 -36.06
CA ILE A 303 28.69 15.35 -37.38
C ILE A 303 30.07 14.73 -37.29
N MET A 304 30.25 13.59 -37.96
CA MET A 304 31.45 12.74 -37.86
C MET A 304 32.70 13.47 -38.38
N GLU A 305 32.56 14.27 -39.43
CA GLU A 305 33.65 15.00 -40.06
C GLU A 305 33.83 16.37 -39.39
N PRO A 306 34.96 16.61 -38.70
CA PRO A 306 35.22 17.91 -38.08
C PRO A 306 35.53 18.99 -39.13
N SER A 307 35.28 20.25 -38.78
CA SER A 307 35.69 21.38 -39.61
C SER A 307 37.19 21.34 -39.92
N GLY A 308 37.58 21.64 -41.15
CA GLY A 308 39.00 21.62 -41.54
C GLY A 308 39.27 21.50 -43.03
N GLU A 309 40.55 21.27 -43.33
CA GLU A 309 41.04 21.03 -44.69
C GLU A 309 41.00 19.54 -45.03
N TYR A 310 40.49 19.25 -46.22
CA TYR A 310 40.39 17.90 -46.77
C TYR A 310 41.09 17.88 -48.13
N ASN A 311 41.77 16.77 -48.41
CA ASN A 311 42.60 16.64 -49.62
C ASN A 311 42.17 15.50 -50.56
N GLN A 312 41.11 14.79 -50.17
CA GLN A 312 40.52 13.68 -50.86
C GLN A 312 39.00 13.75 -50.72
N ASN A 313 38.31 13.07 -51.62
CA ASN A 313 36.85 12.99 -51.59
C ASN A 313 36.39 12.45 -50.23
N THR A 314 35.55 13.23 -49.54
CA THR A 314 35.06 12.92 -48.18
C THR A 314 33.55 13.04 -48.16
N MET A 315 32.88 12.10 -47.48
CA MET A 315 31.44 12.14 -47.25
C MET A 315 31.18 12.71 -45.86
N ILE A 316 30.21 13.60 -45.73
CA ILE A 316 29.76 14.16 -44.46
C ILE A 316 28.64 13.27 -43.92
N VAL A 317 28.85 12.71 -42.74
CA VAL A 317 27.96 11.82 -42.02
C VAL A 317 27.41 12.53 -40.79
N ALA A 318 26.08 12.56 -40.67
CA ALA A 318 25.37 13.14 -39.55
C ALA A 318 24.53 12.07 -38.85
N VAL A 319 24.53 12.07 -37.53
CA VAL A 319 23.79 11.12 -36.68
C VAL A 319 22.97 11.91 -35.66
N ALA A 320 21.74 11.48 -35.39
CA ALA A 320 20.88 12.05 -34.36
C ALA A 320 20.26 10.94 -33.51
N GLU A 321 19.69 11.34 -32.38
CA GLU A 321 18.95 10.45 -31.49
C GLU A 321 17.76 9.81 -32.20
N ALA A 322 17.34 8.64 -31.72
CA ALA A 322 16.18 7.95 -32.25
C ALA A 322 14.92 8.85 -32.16
N GLY A 323 14.11 8.86 -33.21
CA GLY A 323 12.92 9.73 -33.28
C GLY A 323 13.18 11.16 -33.76
N SER A 324 14.45 11.55 -33.98
CA SER A 324 14.81 12.86 -34.53
C SER A 324 15.09 12.84 -36.02
N THR A 325 14.76 13.94 -36.71
CA THR A 325 15.05 14.14 -38.14
C THR A 325 16.02 15.30 -38.32
N ILE A 326 17.10 15.08 -39.08
CA ILE A 326 18.14 16.08 -39.34
C ILE A 326 17.82 16.87 -40.60
N PHE A 327 17.95 18.20 -40.53
CA PHE A 327 17.86 19.13 -41.65
C PHE A 327 19.14 19.95 -41.76
N TYR A 328 19.48 20.36 -42.98
CA TYR A 328 20.74 21.08 -43.22
C TYR A 328 20.68 22.10 -44.36
N THR A 329 21.64 23.02 -44.31
CA THR A 329 21.93 24.02 -45.34
C THR A 329 23.42 23.97 -45.72
N ILE A 330 23.77 24.49 -46.90
CA ILE A 330 25.15 24.52 -47.44
C ILE A 330 25.61 25.97 -47.72
N ASP A 331 24.68 26.93 -47.64
CA ASP A 331 24.91 28.35 -47.91
C ASP A 331 25.17 29.16 -46.63
N GLY A 332 25.25 28.49 -45.48
CA GLY A 332 25.46 29.12 -44.17
C GLY A 332 24.20 29.73 -43.54
N SER A 333 23.03 29.63 -44.18
CA SER A 333 21.75 30.02 -43.57
C SER A 333 21.34 29.04 -42.47
N ASP A 334 20.55 29.49 -41.49
CA ASP A 334 20.10 28.62 -40.40
C ASP A 334 19.04 27.63 -40.94
N PRO A 335 19.23 26.31 -40.74
CA PRO A 335 18.28 25.31 -41.21
C PRO A 335 16.96 25.38 -40.44
N THR A 336 15.88 25.09 -41.16
CA THR A 336 14.51 24.98 -40.65
C THR A 336 13.90 23.65 -41.13
N VAL A 337 12.68 23.32 -40.69
CA VAL A 337 11.94 22.13 -41.19
C VAL A 337 11.70 22.13 -42.70
N GLU A 338 11.77 23.29 -43.36
CA GLU A 338 11.65 23.44 -44.82
C GLU A 338 13.01 23.29 -45.54
N SER A 339 14.11 23.15 -44.80
CA SER A 339 15.44 22.95 -45.36
C SER A 339 15.62 21.53 -45.90
N LYS A 340 16.79 21.22 -46.47
CA LYS A 340 17.03 19.89 -47.02
C LYS A 340 17.13 18.87 -45.89
N GLN A 341 16.32 17.82 -45.95
CA GLN A 341 16.42 16.70 -45.02
C GLN A 341 17.69 15.89 -45.30
N TYR A 342 18.43 15.55 -44.24
CA TYR A 342 19.55 14.62 -44.32
C TYR A 342 19.02 13.18 -44.32
N ILE A 343 19.15 12.50 -45.46
CA ILE A 343 18.68 11.11 -45.65
C ILE A 343 19.81 10.14 -46.01
N SER A 344 20.98 10.67 -46.36
CA SER A 344 22.18 9.91 -46.72
C SER A 344 23.42 10.78 -46.58
N PRO A 345 24.63 10.19 -46.45
CA PRO A 345 25.87 10.95 -46.44
C PRO A 345 25.99 11.93 -47.61
N ILE A 346 26.50 13.14 -47.33
CA ILE A 346 26.61 14.22 -48.31
C ILE A 346 28.04 14.29 -48.83
N THR A 347 28.23 14.31 -50.15
CA THR A 347 29.57 14.55 -50.72
C THR A 347 30.03 15.98 -50.43
N MET A 348 31.23 16.14 -49.87
CA MET A 348 31.84 17.44 -49.59
C MET A 348 32.15 18.17 -50.91
N PRO A 349 31.64 19.39 -51.13
CA PRO A 349 31.95 20.17 -52.33
C PRO A 349 33.42 20.63 -52.35
N VAL A 350 34.01 20.71 -53.55
CA VAL A 350 35.35 21.29 -53.74
C VAL A 350 35.34 22.78 -53.41
N GLY A 351 36.41 23.25 -52.79
CA GLY A 351 36.55 24.60 -52.28
C GLY A 351 36.01 24.73 -50.85
N SER A 352 35.69 25.96 -50.45
CA SER A 352 35.14 26.25 -49.12
C SER A 352 33.63 26.09 -49.10
N SER A 353 33.11 25.41 -48.09
CA SER A 353 31.67 25.24 -47.84
C SER A 353 31.35 25.38 -46.35
N VAL A 354 30.15 25.89 -46.07
CA VAL A 354 29.64 26.09 -44.71
C VAL A 354 28.35 25.28 -44.57
N PHE A 355 28.38 24.24 -43.75
CA PHE A 355 27.22 23.43 -43.46
C PHE A 355 26.66 23.79 -42.09
N LYS A 356 25.33 23.87 -41.98
CA LYS A 356 24.64 23.95 -40.71
C LYS A 356 23.64 22.82 -40.63
N PHE A 357 23.60 22.13 -39.48
CA PHE A 357 22.72 21.00 -39.21
C PHE A 357 21.87 21.28 -37.98
N ILE A 358 20.62 20.83 -38.00
CA ILE A 358 19.69 20.90 -36.86
C ILE A 358 18.87 19.61 -36.83
N ALA A 359 18.52 19.13 -35.63
CA ALA A 359 17.61 18.01 -35.45
C ALA A 359 16.26 18.51 -34.94
N PHE A 360 15.17 17.91 -35.45
CA PHE A 360 13.80 18.13 -34.95
C PHE A 360 13.23 16.83 -34.42
N ASN A 361 12.56 16.88 -33.26
CA ASN A 361 11.78 15.77 -32.72
C ASN A 361 10.38 15.71 -33.37
N GLN A 362 9.55 14.74 -32.99
CA GLN A 362 8.19 14.60 -33.53
C GLN A 362 7.24 15.73 -33.12
N ASN A 363 7.54 16.41 -32.02
CA ASN A 363 6.73 17.50 -31.46
C ASN A 363 7.05 18.86 -32.09
N GLY A 364 8.12 18.92 -32.88
CA GLY A 364 8.56 20.12 -33.60
C GLY A 364 9.59 20.96 -32.84
N ASP A 365 10.05 20.52 -31.67
CA ASP A 365 11.17 21.15 -30.97
C ASP A 365 12.47 20.85 -31.70
N CYS A 366 13.41 21.80 -31.62
CA CYS A 366 14.67 21.72 -32.35
C CYS A 366 15.88 21.74 -31.43
N SER A 367 16.93 21.05 -31.87
CA SER A 367 18.24 21.09 -31.24
C SER A 367 18.94 22.43 -31.46
N GLU A 368 20.06 22.61 -30.78
CA GLU A 368 21.06 23.62 -31.18
C GLU A 368 21.58 23.35 -32.60
N ILE A 369 21.97 24.43 -33.30
CA ILE A 369 22.54 24.34 -34.66
C ILE A 369 24.02 23.95 -34.59
N VAL A 370 24.40 22.92 -35.35
CA VAL A 370 25.79 22.50 -35.50
C VAL A 370 26.35 23.06 -36.80
N GLU A 371 27.29 24.00 -36.69
CA GLU A 371 28.00 24.56 -37.84
C GLU A 371 29.31 23.80 -38.12
N ARG A 372 29.58 23.53 -39.40
CA ARG A 372 30.80 22.92 -39.91
C ARG A 372 31.34 23.69 -41.11
N ASN A 373 32.65 23.94 -41.06
CA ASN A 373 33.37 24.69 -42.07
C ASN A 373 34.38 23.75 -42.74
N TYR A 374 34.19 23.47 -44.01
CA TYR A 374 35.02 22.54 -44.77
C TYR A 374 35.74 23.24 -45.91
N HIS A 375 36.96 22.82 -46.16
CA HIS A 375 37.73 23.25 -47.32
C HIS A 375 38.34 22.04 -48.02
N LEU A 376 37.80 21.65 -49.18
CA LEU A 376 38.29 20.51 -49.95
C LEU A 376 39.12 20.97 -51.15
N ILE A 377 40.38 20.55 -51.22
CA ILE A 377 41.23 20.70 -52.41
C ILE A 377 41.91 19.36 -52.69
N TYR A 378 41.66 18.79 -53.87
CA TYR A 378 42.33 17.54 -54.25
C TYR A 378 43.85 17.71 -54.32
N THR A 379 44.57 16.88 -53.57
CA THR A 379 46.03 16.81 -53.69
C THR A 379 46.40 15.89 -54.84
N ARG A 380 47.13 16.44 -55.80
CA ARG A 380 47.67 15.72 -56.96
C ARG A 380 49.00 15.07 -56.58
N LEU A 381 49.00 13.76 -56.38
CA LEU A 381 50.23 13.00 -56.10
C LEU A 381 50.79 12.33 -57.36
N VAL A 382 49.99 12.24 -58.41
CA VAL A 382 50.36 11.64 -59.70
C VAL A 382 50.62 12.75 -60.71
N SER A 383 51.76 12.69 -61.41
CA SER A 383 52.03 13.60 -62.53
C SER A 383 51.28 13.17 -63.80
N THR A 384 51.11 14.08 -64.76
CA THR A 384 50.47 13.75 -66.05
C THR A 384 51.24 12.64 -66.81
N GLU A 385 52.57 12.60 -66.70
CA GLU A 385 53.40 11.54 -67.28
C GLU A 385 53.16 10.19 -66.59
N GLN A 386 53.12 10.18 -65.25
CA GLN A 386 52.81 8.97 -64.50
C GLN A 386 51.40 8.45 -64.83
N ALA A 387 50.43 9.34 -65.02
CA ALA A 387 49.08 8.97 -65.41
C ALA A 387 49.03 8.27 -66.79
N VAL A 388 49.70 8.83 -67.79
CA VAL A 388 49.82 8.22 -69.12
C VAL A 388 50.49 6.85 -69.03
N ASN A 389 51.60 6.75 -68.28
CA ASN A 389 52.28 5.48 -68.07
C ASN A 389 51.40 4.43 -67.37
N SER A 390 50.59 4.84 -66.38
CA SER A 390 49.63 3.97 -65.70
C SER A 390 48.57 3.42 -66.67
N ILE A 391 48.09 4.22 -67.63
CA ILE A 391 47.17 3.76 -68.68
C ILE A 391 47.84 2.69 -69.54
N VAL A 392 48.99 3.01 -70.14
CA VAL A 392 49.71 2.09 -71.03
C VAL A 392 50.00 0.76 -70.32
N ASN A 393 50.53 0.82 -69.10
CA ASN A 393 50.81 -0.37 -68.30
C ASN A 393 49.54 -1.17 -67.97
N THR A 394 48.43 -0.49 -67.68
CA THR A 394 47.15 -1.15 -67.43
C THR A 394 46.62 -1.85 -68.67
N LEU A 395 46.69 -1.21 -69.85
CA LEU A 395 46.22 -1.79 -71.10
C LEU A 395 47.10 -2.95 -71.58
N VAL A 396 48.42 -2.88 -71.38
CA VAL A 396 49.33 -4.01 -71.64
C VAL A 396 49.02 -5.19 -70.72
N ARG A 397 48.84 -4.94 -69.42
CA ARG A 397 48.47 -5.97 -68.44
C ARG A 397 47.13 -6.64 -68.77
N LEU A 398 46.21 -5.92 -69.41
CA LEU A 398 44.91 -6.43 -69.85
C LEU A 398 44.93 -7.08 -71.24
N ASP A 399 46.10 -7.26 -71.88
CA ASP A 399 46.28 -7.77 -73.26
C ASP A 399 45.49 -6.96 -74.32
N ILE A 400 45.19 -5.69 -74.03
CA ILE A 400 44.61 -4.74 -74.99
C ILE A 400 45.73 -4.17 -75.87
N LEU A 401 46.87 -3.85 -75.25
CA LEU A 401 48.12 -3.50 -75.94
C LEU A 401 49.10 -4.68 -75.88
N LEU A 402 49.84 -4.89 -76.96
CA LEU A 402 50.88 -5.93 -77.04
C LEU A 402 52.13 -5.56 -76.24
N ASP A 403 52.46 -4.27 -76.18
CA ASP A 403 53.62 -3.73 -75.48
C ASP A 403 53.42 -2.24 -75.14
N THR A 404 54.38 -1.67 -74.42
CA THR A 404 54.34 -0.25 -74.00
C THR A 404 54.54 0.74 -75.14
N SER A 405 54.78 0.28 -76.38
CA SER A 405 54.86 1.17 -77.56
C SER A 405 53.48 1.52 -78.13
N GLY A 406 52.39 0.94 -77.58
CA GLY A 406 51.02 1.22 -78.02
C GLY A 406 50.52 0.31 -79.13
N LYS A 407 51.22 -0.79 -79.45
CA LYS A 407 50.79 -1.71 -80.51
C LYS A 407 49.54 -2.50 -80.12
N VAL A 408 48.60 -2.63 -81.05
CA VAL A 408 47.36 -3.40 -80.90
C VAL A 408 47.39 -4.61 -81.84
N ARG A 409 46.83 -5.75 -81.41
CA ARG A 409 46.82 -6.97 -82.23
C ARG A 409 45.97 -6.80 -83.49
N GLY A 410 46.57 -7.05 -84.66
CA GLY A 410 45.86 -7.02 -85.94
C GLY A 410 45.60 -5.61 -86.50
N GLN A 411 46.20 -4.58 -85.90
CA GLN A 411 46.13 -3.20 -86.37
C GLN A 411 47.54 -2.73 -86.78
N GLU A 412 47.66 -2.07 -87.93
CA GLU A 412 48.92 -1.43 -88.35
C GLU A 412 49.15 -0.14 -87.54
N GLY A 413 50.40 0.23 -87.26
CA GLY A 413 50.72 1.41 -86.45
C GLY A 413 50.68 1.18 -84.94
N HIS A 414 50.51 2.24 -84.15
CA HIS A 414 50.43 2.21 -82.68
C HIS A 414 49.48 3.27 -82.14
N ASN A 415 48.97 3.07 -80.92
CA ASN A 415 48.16 4.04 -80.21
C ASN A 415 49.02 4.92 -79.30
N GLU A 416 48.76 6.22 -79.30
CA GLU A 416 49.36 7.21 -78.41
C GLU A 416 48.31 7.72 -77.42
N TYR A 417 48.75 7.92 -76.17
CA TYR A 417 47.92 8.34 -75.05
C TYR A 417 48.36 9.73 -74.60
N ILE A 418 47.53 10.73 -74.87
CA ILE A 418 47.90 12.15 -74.73
C ILE A 418 47.02 12.80 -73.65
N TYR A 419 47.66 13.37 -72.64
CA TYR A 419 46.96 14.19 -71.63
C TYR A 419 46.19 15.32 -72.32
N ASN A 420 44.91 15.47 -71.93
CA ASN A 420 44.00 16.45 -72.50
C ASN A 420 43.61 17.52 -71.49
N SER A 421 43.02 17.10 -70.37
CA SER A 421 42.45 18.03 -69.38
C SER A 421 42.36 17.38 -68.00
N VAL A 422 42.00 18.18 -67.00
CA VAL A 422 41.58 17.71 -65.68
C VAL A 422 40.08 17.91 -65.56
N ILE A 423 39.38 16.92 -64.99
CA ILE A 423 37.96 17.00 -64.65
C ILE A 423 37.73 16.60 -63.20
N GLU A 424 36.70 17.16 -62.60
CA GLU A 424 36.12 16.66 -61.35
C GLU A 424 34.92 15.78 -61.68
N ILE A 425 34.89 14.58 -61.08
CA ILE A 425 33.71 13.73 -61.05
C ILE A 425 33.19 13.77 -59.63
N GLN A 426 32.05 14.43 -59.45
CA GLN A 426 31.39 14.61 -58.14
C GLN A 426 31.24 13.27 -57.43
N GLY A 427 31.78 13.17 -56.21
CA GLY A 427 31.74 11.96 -55.39
C GLY A 427 32.74 10.87 -55.78
N ALA A 428 33.57 11.09 -56.82
CA ALA A 428 34.62 10.15 -57.24
C ALA A 428 36.02 10.78 -57.25
N GLY A 429 36.15 12.11 -57.24
CA GLY A 429 37.42 12.82 -57.15
C GLY A 429 37.84 13.57 -58.42
N GLU A 430 39.09 13.99 -58.47
CA GLU A 430 39.71 14.66 -59.63
C GLU A 430 40.45 13.65 -60.50
N TYR A 431 40.31 13.78 -61.83
CA TYR A 431 40.88 12.87 -62.81
C TYR A 431 41.58 13.63 -63.95
N TYR A 432 42.73 13.11 -64.36
CA TYR A 432 43.34 13.42 -65.65
C TYR A 432 42.58 12.71 -66.76
N VAL A 433 42.12 13.47 -67.75
CA VAL A 433 41.55 12.96 -68.99
C VAL A 433 42.69 12.77 -70.00
N VAL A 434 42.79 11.55 -70.53
CA VAL A 434 43.78 11.17 -71.54
C VAL A 434 43.05 10.68 -72.77
N MET A 435 43.38 11.25 -73.93
CA MET A 435 42.82 10.86 -75.23
C MET A 435 43.70 9.80 -75.87
N GLU A 436 43.07 8.81 -76.49
CA GLU A 436 43.76 7.85 -77.35
C GLU A 436 43.66 8.29 -78.81
N ASN A 437 44.82 8.36 -79.45
CA ASN A 437 44.96 8.59 -80.88
C ASN A 437 45.69 7.42 -81.53
N HIS A 438 45.24 7.00 -82.69
CA HIS A 438 45.91 5.99 -83.49
C HIS A 438 46.87 6.65 -84.48
N VAL A 439 48.12 6.20 -84.50
CA VAL A 439 49.18 6.66 -85.40
C VAL A 439 49.49 5.55 -86.41
N SER A 440 49.17 5.80 -87.67
CA SER A 440 49.44 4.88 -88.78
C SER A 440 50.94 4.84 -89.13
N ASN A 441 51.39 3.80 -89.85
CA ASN A 441 52.80 3.65 -90.26
C ASN A 441 53.33 4.81 -91.13
N ASP A 442 52.44 5.57 -91.76
CA ASP A 442 52.77 6.76 -92.56
C ASP A 442 52.86 8.05 -91.72
N GLY A 443 52.60 7.97 -90.41
CA GLY A 443 52.60 9.09 -89.46
C GLY A 443 51.27 9.82 -89.34
N THR A 444 50.19 9.37 -90.02
CA THR A 444 48.87 9.97 -89.89
C THR A 444 48.25 9.68 -88.52
N VAL A 445 47.76 10.72 -87.82
CA VAL A 445 47.16 10.62 -86.49
C VAL A 445 45.65 10.78 -86.55
N THR A 446 44.91 9.81 -86.03
CA THR A 446 43.43 9.82 -85.99
C THR A 446 42.90 9.55 -84.57
N PRO A 447 42.01 10.38 -84.02
CA PRO A 447 41.39 10.11 -82.72
C PRO A 447 40.55 8.84 -82.76
N THR A 448 40.72 7.96 -81.77
CA THR A 448 39.91 6.72 -81.68
C THR A 448 38.54 6.97 -81.04
N GLY A 449 38.40 8.11 -80.36
CA GLY A 449 37.23 8.45 -79.54
C GLY A 449 37.24 7.79 -78.15
N LEU A 450 38.28 7.04 -77.80
CA LEU A 450 38.47 6.52 -76.45
C LEU A 450 39.09 7.58 -75.54
N LEU A 451 38.44 7.78 -74.40
CA LEU A 451 38.92 8.62 -73.32
C LEU A 451 39.22 7.75 -72.11
N TYR A 452 40.31 8.07 -71.43
CA TYR A 452 40.71 7.46 -70.18
C TYR A 452 40.70 8.50 -69.08
N ALA A 453 40.40 8.06 -67.86
CA ALA A 453 40.41 8.86 -66.66
C ALA A 453 41.38 8.23 -65.65
N VAL A 454 42.37 9.00 -65.21
CA VAL A 454 43.33 8.57 -64.19
C VAL A 454 43.18 9.47 -62.98
N ASN A 455 42.89 8.90 -61.82
CA ASN A 455 42.71 9.66 -60.60
C ASN A 455 44.02 10.40 -60.24
N THR A 456 43.93 11.70 -59.94
CA THR A 456 45.12 12.54 -59.72
C THR A 456 45.84 12.24 -58.40
N HIS A 457 45.19 11.52 -57.48
CA HIS A 457 45.70 11.18 -56.17
C HIS A 457 46.33 9.79 -56.11
N ASP A 458 45.61 8.73 -56.53
CA ASP A 458 46.08 7.34 -56.38
C ASP A 458 46.56 6.70 -57.70
N GLY A 459 46.32 7.36 -58.84
CA GLY A 459 46.71 6.87 -60.16
C GLY A 459 45.82 5.75 -60.70
N THR A 460 44.67 5.48 -60.08
CA THR A 460 43.71 4.47 -60.54
C THR A 460 43.21 4.81 -61.93
N VAL A 461 43.28 3.83 -62.84
CA VAL A 461 42.95 3.98 -64.26
C VAL A 461 41.56 3.45 -64.56
N ASN A 462 40.74 4.27 -65.21
CA ASN A 462 39.44 3.92 -65.73
C ASN A 462 39.31 4.39 -67.19
N ARG A 463 38.33 3.85 -67.91
CA ARG A 463 37.82 4.48 -69.13
C ARG A 463 36.82 5.56 -68.74
N LEU A 464 36.83 6.67 -69.47
CA LEU A 464 35.88 7.76 -69.30
C LEU A 464 34.77 7.63 -70.35
N GLY A 465 33.52 7.65 -69.88
CA GLY A 465 32.33 7.63 -70.72
C GLY A 465 31.35 8.74 -70.33
N TYR A 466 30.17 8.69 -70.93
CA TYR A 466 29.05 9.57 -70.63
C TYR A 466 27.85 8.72 -70.18
N ASP A 467 27.12 9.18 -69.18
CA ASP A 467 25.81 8.62 -68.84
C ASP A 467 24.72 9.11 -69.80
N SER A 468 23.48 8.62 -69.62
CA SER A 468 22.32 9.01 -70.42
C SER A 468 21.97 10.51 -70.32
N SER A 469 22.50 11.20 -69.33
CA SER A 469 22.31 12.63 -69.07
C SER A 469 23.48 13.48 -69.59
N GLY A 470 24.50 12.85 -70.18
CA GLY A 470 25.69 13.52 -70.71
C GLY A 470 26.75 13.88 -69.67
N LYS A 471 26.64 13.38 -68.43
CA LYS A 471 27.66 13.57 -67.38
C LYS A 471 28.75 12.52 -67.50
N TYR A 472 29.98 12.88 -67.16
CA TYR A 472 31.10 11.95 -67.13
C TYR A 472 30.85 10.79 -66.15
N THR A 473 31.16 9.57 -66.59
CA THR A 473 31.11 8.36 -65.77
C THR A 473 32.38 7.54 -65.92
N LEU A 474 32.80 6.88 -64.84
CA LEU A 474 33.97 6.01 -64.81
C LEU A 474 33.55 4.59 -65.16
N ILE A 475 34.23 4.01 -66.15
CA ILE A 475 34.02 2.64 -66.60
C ILE A 475 35.27 1.85 -66.28
N THR A 476 35.15 0.83 -65.43
CA THR A 476 36.26 -0.07 -65.12
C THR A 476 36.74 -0.74 -66.40
N ILE A 477 38.06 -0.72 -66.63
CA ILE A 477 38.66 -1.40 -67.76
C ILE A 477 38.81 -2.87 -67.41
N SER A 478 38.11 -3.73 -68.14
CA SER A 478 38.26 -5.19 -68.03
C SER A 478 38.59 -5.76 -69.41
N ASN A 479 39.27 -6.91 -69.40
CA ASN A 479 39.41 -7.69 -70.62
C ASN A 479 38.04 -8.28 -70.97
N ARG A 480 37.68 -8.28 -72.26
CA ARG A 480 36.40 -8.81 -72.73
C ARG A 480 36.50 -10.31 -73.00
#